data_AF-A0A6N7X8N4-F1
#
_entry.id   AF-A0A6N7X8N4-F1
#
_cell.length_a   1.000
_cell.length_b   1.000
_cell.length_c   1.000
_cell.angle_alpha   90.00
_cell.angle_beta   90.00
_cell.angle_gamma   90.00
#
_symmetry.space_group_name_H-M   'P 1'
#
loop_
_entity.id
_entity.type
_entity.pdbx_description
1 polymer ?
#
loop_
_entity_poly.entity_id
_entity_poly.type
_entity_poly.pdbx_seq_one_letter_code
_entity_poly.pdbx_strand_id
1 'polypeptide(L)'
;MASQDAATLGRTQRQYSTGEEIANAVSHGVGALLSIAALVLLVVRAAMSGAGAAHVVPAVLMGVSLVLEFLFSTLYHALRPRAAKAVFRVLDHSAIYLLIAGSYAPFAFITLAGEGGFQLGITVWVIAVVGIVAECFLRERQPKWVSALVYLAMGWLVIFHVADIVRLLPPAAFALLLAGGLCYTVGCVFYVIKRVPYFHFVWHLFVLAGATCITLSALLFVV
;
A
#
# COMPACT_ATOMS: atom_id res chain seq x y z
N MET A 1 -32.10 42.39 -7.52
CA MET A 1 -32.83 41.23 -6.97
C MET A 1 -32.33 40.00 -7.75
N ALA A 2 -31.06 39.62 -7.63
CA ALA A 2 -30.54 38.70 -6.62
C ALA A 2 -31.41 37.44 -6.47
N SER A 3 -31.21 36.47 -7.36
CA SER A 3 -31.41 35.05 -7.06
C SER A 3 -30.28 34.27 -7.71
N GLN A 4 -29.16 34.30 -6.99
CA GLN A 4 -27.96 33.50 -7.19
C GLN A 4 -28.27 32.01 -7.01
N ASP A 5 -27.64 31.22 -7.87
CA ASP A 5 -26.82 30.06 -7.47
C ASP A 5 -27.48 28.95 -6.66
N ALA A 6 -28.57 28.39 -7.19
CA ALA A 6 -28.99 27.04 -6.84
C ALA A 6 -28.81 26.11 -8.04
N ALA A 7 -28.02 25.04 -7.84
CA ALA A 7 -27.92 23.83 -8.67
C ALA A 7 -26.76 23.67 -9.67
N THR A 8 -25.54 24.02 -9.27
CA THR A 8 -24.31 23.36 -9.77
C THR A 8 -23.53 22.70 -8.63
N LEU A 9 -24.16 21.73 -7.95
CA LEU A 9 -23.43 20.77 -7.10
C LEU A 9 -22.73 19.70 -7.96
N GLY A 10 -21.98 20.14 -8.97
CA GLY A 10 -20.89 19.33 -9.50
C GLY A 10 -19.73 19.50 -8.53
N ARG A 11 -19.52 18.55 -7.61
CA ARG A 11 -18.34 18.56 -6.72
C ARG A 11 -17.08 18.52 -7.58
N THR A 12 -16.57 19.68 -7.98
CA THR A 12 -15.22 19.83 -8.50
C THR A 12 -14.28 19.46 -7.37
N GLN A 13 -13.69 18.26 -7.47
CA GLN A 13 -12.67 17.79 -6.54
C GLN A 13 -11.56 18.85 -6.47
N ARG A 14 -11.21 19.30 -5.26
CA ARG A 14 -10.14 20.28 -5.04
C ARG A 14 -8.84 19.74 -5.63
N GLN A 15 -8.24 20.48 -6.55
CA GLN A 15 -6.90 20.18 -7.03
C GLN A 15 -5.88 20.52 -5.95
N TYR A 16 -4.85 19.70 -5.79
CA TYR A 16 -3.78 19.96 -4.85
C TYR A 16 -3.01 21.23 -5.23
N SER A 17 -2.70 22.04 -4.23
CA SER A 17 -1.78 23.17 -4.42
C SER A 17 -0.36 22.66 -4.70
N THR A 18 0.50 23.52 -5.26
CA THR A 18 1.92 23.18 -5.49
C THR A 18 2.62 22.74 -4.20
N GLY A 19 2.30 23.37 -3.06
CA GLY A 19 2.88 23.01 -1.77
C GLY A 19 2.45 21.61 -1.30
N GLU A 20 1.20 21.22 -1.56
CA GLU A 20 0.72 19.87 -1.26
C GLU A 20 1.33 18.82 -2.17
N GLU A 21 1.46 19.10 -3.47
CA GLU A 21 2.14 18.20 -4.41
C GLU A 21 3.60 17.97 -4.01
N ILE A 22 4.32 19.01 -3.58
CA ILE A 22 5.69 18.89 -3.06
C ILE A 22 5.71 18.03 -1.78
N ALA A 23 4.82 18.30 -0.82
CA ALA A 23 4.77 17.52 0.42
C ALA A 23 4.48 16.02 0.15
N ASN A 24 3.53 15.74 -0.75
CA ASN A 24 3.18 14.40 -1.17
C ASN A 24 4.34 13.69 -1.88
N ALA A 25 5.02 14.38 -2.81
CA ALA A 25 6.16 13.83 -3.52
C ALA A 25 7.35 13.57 -2.60
N VAL A 26 7.66 14.49 -1.67
CA VAL A 26 8.80 14.34 -0.75
C VAL A 26 8.57 13.20 0.25
N SER A 27 7.37 13.11 0.84
CA SER A 27 7.05 12.04 1.81
C SER A 27 7.24 10.64 1.23
N HIS A 28 6.65 10.38 0.06
CA HIS A 28 6.83 9.10 -0.62
C HIS A 28 8.21 8.96 -1.29
N GLY A 29 8.88 10.07 -1.65
CA GLY A 29 10.25 10.03 -2.16
C GLY A 29 11.24 9.50 -1.12
N VAL A 30 11.09 9.92 0.14
CA VAL A 30 11.82 9.32 1.27
C VAL A 30 11.45 7.85 1.42
N GLY A 31 10.16 7.51 1.33
CA GLY A 31 9.69 6.12 1.34
C GLY A 31 10.32 5.25 0.24
N ALA A 32 10.53 5.79 -0.96
CA ALA A 32 11.12 5.06 -2.08
C ALA A 32 12.59 4.70 -1.79
N LEU A 33 13.37 5.64 -1.24
CA LEU A 33 14.75 5.40 -0.84
C LEU A 33 14.84 4.36 0.28
N LEU A 34 13.98 4.48 1.31
CA LEU A 34 13.89 3.51 2.40
C LEU A 34 13.48 2.12 1.88
N SER A 35 12.61 2.06 0.87
CA SER A 35 12.13 0.81 0.29
C SER A 35 13.19 0.09 -0.54
N ILE A 36 14.10 0.83 -1.19
CA ILE A 36 15.28 0.23 -1.83
C ILE A 36 16.17 -0.43 -0.77
N ALA A 37 16.43 0.26 0.34
CA ALA A 37 17.19 -0.32 1.45
C ALA A 37 16.46 -1.55 2.04
N ALA A 38 15.15 -1.47 2.25
CA ALA A 38 14.34 -2.59 2.75
C ALA A 38 14.39 -3.80 1.80
N LEU A 39 14.25 -3.60 0.49
CA LEU A 39 14.37 -4.66 -0.51
C LEU A 39 15.73 -5.36 -0.41
N VAL A 40 16.83 -4.60 -0.36
CA VAL A 40 18.18 -5.18 -0.22
C VAL A 40 18.29 -5.99 1.07
N LEU A 41 17.86 -5.43 2.21
CA LEU A 41 17.94 -6.10 3.51
C LEU A 41 17.09 -7.38 3.56
N LEU A 42 15.87 -7.33 3.03
CA LEU A 42 14.98 -8.50 2.93
C LEU A 42 15.61 -9.60 2.10
N VAL A 43 16.13 -9.28 0.92
CA VAL A 43 16.72 -10.28 0.00
C VAL A 43 18.02 -10.86 0.56
N VAL A 44 18.90 -10.04 1.14
CA VAL A 44 20.14 -10.50 1.75
C VAL A 44 19.85 -11.43 2.92
N ARG A 45 18.92 -11.05 3.81
CA ARG A 45 18.52 -11.88 4.94
C ARG A 45 17.88 -13.19 4.48
N ALA A 46 17.00 -13.14 3.49
CA ALA A 46 16.39 -14.33 2.90
C ALA A 46 17.44 -15.28 2.32
N ALA A 47 18.44 -14.75 1.61
CA ALA A 47 19.52 -15.56 1.05
C ALA A 47 20.41 -16.18 2.14
N MET A 48 20.66 -15.46 3.23
CA MET A 48 21.45 -15.94 4.36
C MET A 48 20.73 -16.98 5.23
N SER A 49 19.40 -17.07 5.15
CA SER A 49 18.60 -18.06 5.92
C SER A 49 18.88 -19.52 5.53
N GLY A 50 19.44 -19.77 4.35
CA GLY A 50 19.65 -21.12 3.80
C GLY A 50 18.39 -21.78 3.20
N ALA A 51 17.21 -21.14 3.29
CA ALA A 51 15.94 -21.66 2.78
C ALA A 51 15.75 -21.50 1.25
N GLY A 52 16.71 -20.88 0.57
CA GLY A 52 16.70 -20.71 -0.88
C GLY A 52 15.47 -19.93 -1.39
N ALA A 53 14.86 -20.43 -2.47
CA ALA A 53 13.76 -19.75 -3.15
C ALA A 53 12.52 -19.53 -2.24
N ALA A 54 12.31 -20.41 -1.25
CA ALA A 54 11.15 -20.32 -0.34
C ALA A 54 11.12 -19.03 0.46
N HIS A 55 12.29 -18.46 0.82
CA HIS A 55 12.36 -17.16 1.52
C HIS A 55 12.66 -16.01 0.55
N VAL A 56 13.50 -16.24 -0.47
CA VAL A 56 13.91 -15.17 -1.40
C VAL A 56 12.74 -14.66 -2.22
N VAL A 57 11.85 -15.53 -2.73
CA VAL A 57 10.73 -15.09 -3.55
C VAL A 57 9.77 -14.19 -2.76
N PRO A 58 9.27 -14.58 -1.56
CA PRO A 58 8.44 -13.70 -0.74
C PRO A 58 9.11 -12.37 -0.36
N ALA A 59 10.41 -12.40 -0.04
CA ALA A 59 11.19 -11.20 0.26
C ALA A 59 11.27 -10.23 -0.93
N VAL A 60 11.50 -10.75 -2.14
CA VAL A 60 11.51 -9.96 -3.39
C VAL A 60 10.12 -9.39 -3.66
N LEU A 61 9.06 -10.18 -3.55
CA LEU A 61 7.69 -9.72 -3.79
C LEU A 61 7.32 -8.55 -2.87
N MET A 62 7.65 -8.66 -1.59
CA MET A 62 7.47 -7.57 -0.63
C MET A 62 8.31 -6.35 -0.99
N GLY A 63 9.63 -6.51 -1.14
CA GLY A 63 10.55 -5.40 -1.38
C GLY A 63 10.28 -4.64 -2.69
N VAL A 64 9.99 -5.35 -3.78
CA VAL A 64 9.66 -4.74 -5.07
C VAL A 64 8.34 -3.98 -4.98
N SER A 65 7.32 -4.53 -4.32
CA SER A 65 6.04 -3.85 -4.16
C SER A 65 6.16 -2.53 -3.38
N LEU A 66 7.01 -2.48 -2.35
CA LEU A 66 7.35 -1.26 -1.61
C LEU A 66 8.00 -0.23 -2.53
N VAL A 67 9.02 -0.62 -3.29
CA VAL A 67 9.70 0.29 -4.22
C VAL A 67 8.72 0.85 -5.24
N LEU A 68 7.86 0.01 -5.84
CA LEU A 68 6.90 0.45 -6.85
C LEU A 68 5.86 1.43 -6.30
N GLU A 69 5.28 1.16 -5.12
CA GLU A 69 4.33 2.07 -4.46
C GLU A 69 4.93 3.45 -4.28
N PHE A 70 6.04 3.52 -3.53
CA PHE A 70 6.59 4.81 -3.17
C PHE A 70 7.19 5.54 -4.36
N LEU A 71 7.78 4.83 -5.32
CA LEU A 71 8.31 5.43 -6.55
C LEU A 71 7.18 6.01 -7.42
N PHE A 72 6.15 5.23 -7.72
CA PHE A 72 5.08 5.70 -8.60
C PHE A 72 4.28 6.83 -7.96
N SER A 73 4.09 6.78 -6.66
CA SER A 73 3.46 7.88 -5.93
C SER A 73 4.29 9.17 -5.94
N THR A 74 5.61 9.04 -5.74
CA THR A 74 6.54 10.17 -5.87
C THR A 74 6.44 10.81 -7.25
N LEU A 75 6.48 9.98 -8.31
CA LEU A 75 6.45 10.45 -9.68
C LEU A 75 5.09 11.06 -10.04
N TYR A 76 3.98 10.49 -9.59
CA TYR A 76 2.64 11.04 -9.79
C TYR A 76 2.51 12.47 -9.23
N HIS A 77 3.04 12.71 -8.04
CA HIS A 77 2.99 14.02 -7.39
C HIS A 77 4.04 15.00 -7.92
N ALA A 78 5.21 14.52 -8.34
CA ALA A 78 6.27 15.37 -8.90
C ALA A 78 5.99 15.83 -10.34
N LEU A 79 5.32 15.01 -11.15
CA LEU A 79 5.11 15.29 -12.57
C LEU A 79 4.00 16.32 -12.80
N ARG A 80 4.32 17.34 -13.61
CA ARG A 80 3.37 18.36 -14.07
C ARG A 80 2.71 18.07 -15.43
N PRO A 81 3.39 17.48 -16.43
CA PRO A 81 2.78 17.26 -17.75
C PRO A 81 1.53 16.38 -17.64
N ARG A 82 0.40 16.85 -18.20
CA ARG A 82 -0.91 16.19 -18.05
C ARG A 82 -0.89 14.72 -18.51
N ALA A 83 -0.25 14.42 -19.63
CA ALA A 83 -0.16 13.06 -20.16
C ALA A 83 0.62 12.12 -19.22
N ALA A 84 1.80 12.55 -18.75
CA ALA A 84 2.60 11.77 -17.83
C ALA A 84 1.89 11.59 -16.48
N LYS A 85 1.29 12.66 -15.94
CA LYS A 85 0.54 12.61 -14.68
C LYS A 85 -0.64 11.64 -14.74
N ALA A 86 -1.34 11.56 -15.88
CA ALA A 86 -2.43 10.61 -16.07
C ALA A 86 -1.98 9.14 -16.05
N VAL A 87 -0.80 8.84 -16.62
CA VAL A 87 -0.20 7.50 -16.57
C VAL A 87 0.26 7.17 -15.16
N PHE A 88 1.06 8.04 -14.54
CA PHE A 88 1.59 7.80 -13.21
C PHE A 88 0.52 7.74 -12.13
N ARG A 89 -0.63 8.37 -12.32
CA ARG A 89 -1.78 8.17 -11.43
C ARG A 89 -2.31 6.74 -11.45
N VAL A 90 -2.43 6.15 -12.65
CA VAL A 90 -2.89 4.76 -12.78
C VAL A 90 -1.86 3.83 -12.14
N LEU A 91 -0.57 4.10 -12.37
CA LEU A 91 0.52 3.33 -11.75
C LEU A 91 0.55 3.47 -10.22
N ASP A 92 0.38 4.68 -9.69
CA ASP A 92 0.31 4.99 -8.25
C ASP A 92 -0.83 4.23 -7.58
N HIS A 93 -2.06 4.34 -8.09
CA HIS A 93 -3.17 3.58 -7.51
C HIS A 93 -3.03 2.06 -7.71
N SER A 94 -2.45 1.61 -8.83
CA SER A 94 -2.20 0.18 -9.08
C SER A 94 -1.17 -0.38 -8.09
N ALA A 95 -0.18 0.42 -7.71
CA ALA A 95 0.86 0.00 -6.79
C ALA A 95 0.33 -0.23 -5.37
N ILE A 96 -0.77 0.39 -4.97
CA ILE A 96 -1.41 0.11 -3.68
C ILE A 96 -1.88 -1.36 -3.63
N TYR A 97 -2.50 -1.86 -4.71
CA TYR A 97 -2.87 -3.27 -4.81
C TYR A 97 -1.65 -4.19 -4.74
N LEU A 98 -0.57 -3.83 -5.45
CA LEU A 98 0.67 -4.60 -5.43
C LEU A 98 1.33 -4.59 -4.05
N LEU A 99 1.33 -3.46 -3.34
CA LEU A 99 1.89 -3.34 -2.01
C LEU A 99 1.12 -4.19 -1.01
N ILE A 100 -0.22 -4.19 -1.06
CA ILE A 100 -1.01 -5.06 -0.20
C ILE A 100 -0.65 -6.52 -0.51
N ALA A 101 -0.62 -6.94 -1.78
CA ALA A 101 -0.28 -8.32 -2.14
C ALA A 101 1.16 -8.73 -1.78
N GLY A 102 2.13 -7.85 -2.01
CA GLY A 102 3.53 -8.06 -1.66
C GLY A 102 3.75 -8.12 -0.15
N SER A 103 3.04 -7.29 0.63
CA SER A 103 3.13 -7.28 2.09
C SER A 103 2.66 -8.58 2.74
N TYR A 104 1.74 -9.32 2.07
CA TYR A 104 1.30 -10.64 2.52
C TYR A 104 2.34 -11.73 2.26
N ALA A 105 3.23 -11.56 1.27
CA ALA A 105 4.03 -12.67 0.76
C ALA A 105 4.88 -13.37 1.84
N PRO A 106 5.64 -12.69 2.72
CA PRO A 106 6.42 -13.38 3.75
C PRO A 106 5.54 -14.14 4.74
N PHE A 107 4.43 -13.54 5.18
CA PHE A 107 3.53 -14.18 6.14
C PHE A 107 2.75 -15.34 5.53
N ALA A 108 2.29 -15.20 4.29
CA ALA A 108 1.51 -16.20 3.58
C ALA A 108 2.36 -17.41 3.17
N PHE A 109 3.54 -17.17 2.58
CA PHE A 109 4.33 -18.24 1.96
C PHE A 109 5.45 -18.77 2.87
N ILE A 110 5.80 -18.08 3.96
CA ILE A 110 6.79 -18.57 4.94
C ILE A 110 6.08 -18.93 6.24
N THR A 111 5.49 -17.95 6.95
CA THR A 111 4.89 -18.20 8.27
C THR A 111 3.72 -19.19 8.20
N LEU A 112 2.79 -18.98 7.27
CA LEU A 112 1.56 -19.77 7.12
C LEU A 112 1.70 -20.90 6.08
N ALA A 113 2.91 -21.30 5.70
CA ALA A 113 3.13 -22.30 4.65
C ALA A 113 2.37 -23.63 4.92
N GLY A 114 2.26 -24.02 6.19
CA GLY A 114 1.50 -25.21 6.63
C GLY A 114 0.04 -24.96 7.05
N GLU A 115 -0.40 -23.70 7.10
CA GLU A 115 -1.69 -23.30 7.72
C GLU A 115 -2.64 -22.64 6.71
N GLY A 116 -2.52 -22.99 5.42
CA GLY A 116 -3.36 -22.43 4.36
C GLY A 116 -2.88 -21.07 3.81
N GLY A 117 -1.66 -20.67 4.12
CA GLY A 117 -1.08 -19.41 3.67
C GLY A 117 -0.95 -19.29 2.14
N PHE A 118 -0.79 -20.41 1.42
CA PHE A 118 -0.78 -20.39 -0.04
C PHE A 118 -2.13 -19.91 -0.61
N GLN A 119 -3.25 -20.40 -0.08
CA GLN A 119 -4.60 -20.00 -0.48
C GLN A 119 -4.85 -18.53 -0.17
N LEU A 120 -4.42 -18.06 1.01
CA LEU A 120 -4.47 -16.64 1.38
C LEU A 120 -3.68 -15.79 0.39
N GLY A 121 -2.43 -16.15 0.13
CA GLY A 121 -1.55 -15.45 -0.81
C GLY A 121 -2.17 -15.36 -2.21
N ILE A 122 -2.61 -16.48 -2.78
CA ILE A 122 -3.23 -16.49 -4.11
C ILE A 122 -4.50 -15.64 -4.14
N THR A 123 -5.35 -15.73 -3.12
CA THR A 123 -6.59 -14.92 -3.03
C THR A 123 -6.28 -13.43 -3.07
N VAL A 124 -5.31 -12.99 -2.27
CA VAL A 124 -4.88 -11.58 -2.22
C VAL A 124 -4.33 -11.16 -3.59
N TRP A 125 -3.45 -11.96 -4.22
CA TRP A 125 -2.88 -11.64 -5.54
C TRP A 125 -3.94 -11.60 -6.65
N VAL A 126 -4.94 -12.48 -6.63
CA VAL A 126 -6.05 -12.44 -7.60
C VAL A 126 -6.85 -11.14 -7.44
N ILE A 127 -7.20 -10.76 -6.21
CA ILE A 127 -7.89 -9.49 -5.94
C ILE A 127 -7.04 -8.31 -6.41
N ALA A 128 -5.73 -8.34 -6.18
CA ALA A 128 -4.80 -7.32 -6.63
C ALA A 128 -4.84 -7.15 -8.15
N VAL A 129 -4.73 -8.25 -8.90
CA VAL A 129 -4.77 -8.23 -10.38
C VAL A 129 -6.11 -7.69 -10.87
N VAL A 130 -7.23 -8.15 -10.31
CA VAL A 130 -8.57 -7.65 -10.67
C VAL A 130 -8.68 -6.14 -10.38
N GLY A 131 -8.16 -5.69 -9.23
CA GLY A 131 -8.10 -4.28 -8.85
C GLY A 131 -7.29 -3.42 -9.81
N ILE A 132 -6.10 -3.87 -10.20
CA ILE A 132 -5.21 -3.19 -11.16
C ILE A 132 -5.86 -3.10 -12.53
N VAL A 133 -6.48 -4.19 -12.98
CA VAL A 133 -7.24 -4.21 -14.25
C VAL A 133 -8.38 -3.20 -14.18
N ALA A 134 -9.15 -3.18 -13.09
CA ALA A 134 -10.23 -2.23 -12.88
C ALA A 134 -9.73 -0.78 -12.88
N GLU A 135 -8.60 -0.48 -12.24
CA GLU A 135 -7.98 0.86 -12.22
C GLU A 135 -7.55 1.30 -13.64
N CYS A 136 -6.97 0.38 -14.43
CA CYS A 136 -6.56 0.65 -15.81
C CYS A 136 -7.74 1.06 -16.72
N PHE A 137 -8.89 0.39 -16.57
CA PHE A 137 -10.07 0.59 -17.40
C PHE A 137 -11.00 1.70 -16.89
N LEU A 138 -11.24 1.78 -15.59
CA LEU A 138 -12.22 2.69 -15.00
C LEU A 138 -11.60 4.04 -14.64
N ARG A 139 -10.28 4.10 -14.38
CA ARG A 139 -9.51 5.34 -14.13
C ARG A 139 -10.25 6.27 -13.15
N GLU A 140 -10.43 7.54 -13.54
CA GLU A 140 -11.10 8.58 -12.73
C GLU A 140 -12.60 8.35 -12.52
N ARG A 141 -13.21 7.38 -13.20
CA ARG A 141 -14.65 7.12 -13.07
C ARG A 141 -15.00 6.39 -11.78
N GLN A 142 -14.03 5.75 -11.12
CA GLN A 142 -14.28 5.08 -9.85
C GLN A 142 -14.33 6.07 -8.69
N PRO A 143 -15.37 6.00 -7.83
CA PRO A 143 -15.36 6.73 -6.58
C PRO A 143 -14.24 6.21 -5.68
N LYS A 144 -13.32 7.08 -5.25
CA LYS A 144 -12.14 6.69 -4.45
C LYS A 144 -12.46 5.96 -3.14
N TRP A 145 -13.65 6.16 -2.58
CA TRP A 145 -14.08 5.45 -1.38
C TRP A 145 -14.32 3.95 -1.65
N VAL A 146 -14.69 3.58 -2.88
CA VAL A 146 -14.84 2.18 -3.31
C VAL A 146 -13.46 1.53 -3.35
N SER A 147 -12.49 2.16 -4.00
CA SER A 147 -11.12 1.64 -4.04
C SER A 147 -10.53 1.52 -2.63
N ALA A 148 -10.74 2.52 -1.77
CA ALA A 148 -10.33 2.47 -0.36
C ALA A 148 -10.97 1.29 0.41
N LEU A 149 -12.25 1.01 0.17
CA LEU A 149 -12.92 -0.14 0.78
C LEU A 149 -12.32 -1.46 0.30
N VAL A 150 -12.03 -1.59 -1.00
CA VAL A 150 -11.38 -2.79 -1.56
C VAL A 150 -9.98 -2.97 -0.96
N TYR A 151 -9.18 -1.90 -0.89
CA TYR A 151 -7.85 -1.94 -0.25
C TYR A 151 -7.93 -2.41 1.20
N LEU A 152 -8.87 -1.86 1.96
CA LEU A 152 -9.01 -2.21 3.37
C LEU A 152 -9.50 -3.65 3.55
N ALA A 153 -10.49 -4.07 2.77
CA ALA A 153 -10.99 -5.45 2.79
C ALA A 153 -9.88 -6.45 2.44
N MET A 154 -9.12 -6.17 1.37
CA MET A 154 -7.98 -6.98 0.96
C MET A 154 -6.89 -7.01 2.03
N GLY A 155 -6.58 -5.87 2.65
CA GLY A 155 -5.59 -5.74 3.72
C GLY A 155 -5.94 -6.52 4.99
N TRP A 156 -7.22 -6.75 5.27
CA TRP A 156 -7.69 -7.47 6.46
C TRP A 156 -7.98 -8.96 6.24
N LEU A 157 -7.76 -9.52 5.04
CA LEU A 157 -7.99 -10.96 4.78
C LEU A 157 -7.19 -11.89 5.71
N VAL A 158 -6.07 -11.43 6.27
CA VAL A 158 -5.30 -12.14 7.29
C VAL A 158 -6.12 -12.47 8.55
N ILE A 159 -7.25 -11.79 8.80
CA ILE A 159 -8.11 -12.08 9.95
C ILE A 159 -8.60 -13.53 9.97
N PHE A 160 -8.77 -14.15 8.79
CA PHE A 160 -9.16 -15.55 8.68
C PHE A 160 -8.08 -16.53 9.16
N HIS A 161 -6.84 -16.06 9.29
CA HIS A 161 -5.69 -16.81 9.82
C HIS A 161 -5.12 -16.16 11.09
N VAL A 162 -5.87 -15.30 11.79
CA VAL A 162 -5.35 -14.56 12.95
C VAL A 162 -4.92 -15.48 14.09
N ALA A 163 -5.64 -16.59 14.31
CA ALA A 163 -5.30 -17.57 15.33
C ALA A 163 -3.93 -18.22 15.04
N ASP A 164 -3.68 -18.58 13.79
CA ASP A 164 -2.40 -19.16 13.35
C ASP A 164 -1.27 -18.14 13.40
N ILE A 165 -1.53 -16.90 12.97
CA ILE A 165 -0.56 -15.80 13.08
C ILE A 165 -0.15 -15.56 14.52
N VAL A 166 -1.10 -15.49 15.47
CA VAL A 166 -0.79 -15.29 16.89
C VAL A 166 -0.02 -16.48 17.49
N ARG A 167 -0.29 -17.70 17.01
CA ARG A 167 0.42 -18.91 17.45
C ARG A 167 1.83 -19.00 16.88
N LEU A 168 2.04 -18.58 15.64
CA LEU A 168 3.27 -18.81 14.88
C LEU A 168 4.25 -17.63 14.93
N LEU A 169 3.75 -16.40 15.12
CA LEU A 169 4.60 -15.22 15.23
C LEU A 169 4.98 -14.93 16.68
N PRO A 170 6.23 -14.49 16.93
CA PRO A 170 6.58 -13.86 18.20
C PRO A 170 5.67 -12.66 18.50
N PRO A 171 5.35 -12.36 19.78
CA PRO A 171 4.46 -11.24 20.12
C PRO A 171 4.90 -9.89 19.55
N ALA A 172 6.21 -9.64 19.47
CA ALA A 172 6.75 -8.42 18.87
C ALA A 172 6.47 -8.30 17.36
N ALA A 173 6.56 -9.42 16.62
CA ALA A 173 6.23 -9.47 15.20
C ALA A 173 4.73 -9.22 14.99
N PHE A 174 3.87 -9.89 15.77
CA PHE A 174 2.44 -9.65 15.72
C PHE A 174 2.07 -8.20 16.05
N ALA A 175 2.69 -7.61 17.07
CA ALA A 175 2.45 -6.22 17.44
C ALA A 175 2.81 -5.25 16.30
N LEU A 176 3.93 -5.47 15.61
CA LEU A 176 4.32 -4.69 14.43
C LEU A 176 3.34 -4.88 13.27
N LEU A 177 2.94 -6.13 12.98
CA LEU A 177 1.96 -6.43 11.93
C LEU A 177 0.61 -5.74 12.21
N LEU A 178 0.12 -5.84 13.45
CA LEU A 178 -1.12 -5.20 13.88
C LEU A 178 -1.02 -3.67 13.82
N ALA A 179 0.07 -3.09 14.35
CA ALA A 179 0.31 -1.65 14.27
C ALA A 179 0.29 -1.16 12.82
N GLY A 180 0.91 -1.91 11.90
CA GLY A 180 0.90 -1.56 10.49
C GLY A 180 -0.49 -1.63 9.85
N GLY A 181 -1.28 -2.68 10.15
CA GLY A 181 -2.67 -2.78 9.70
C GLY A 181 -3.56 -1.65 10.24
N LEU A 182 -3.36 -1.25 11.49
CA LEU A 182 -4.05 -0.10 12.10
C LEU A 182 -3.62 1.22 11.46
N CYS A 183 -2.34 1.42 11.16
CA CYS A 183 -1.86 2.60 10.42
C CYS A 183 -2.56 2.74 9.07
N TYR A 184 -2.67 1.66 8.29
CA TYR A 184 -3.41 1.70 7.02
C TYR A 184 -4.89 2.02 7.21
N THR A 185 -5.53 1.37 8.20
CA THR A 185 -6.96 1.57 8.49
C THR A 185 -7.27 3.03 8.87
N VAL A 186 -6.49 3.59 9.79
CA VAL A 186 -6.65 4.99 10.22
C VAL A 186 -6.28 5.94 9.07
N GLY A 187 -5.24 5.63 8.32
CA GLY A 187 -4.83 6.38 7.15
C GLY A 187 -5.96 6.53 6.12
N CYS A 188 -6.77 5.48 5.89
CA CYS A 188 -7.85 5.52 4.91
C CYS A 188 -8.85 6.66 5.17
N VAL A 189 -9.05 7.06 6.43
CA VAL A 189 -9.88 8.22 6.80
C VAL A 189 -9.34 9.50 6.17
N PHE A 190 -8.04 9.74 6.26
CA PHE A 190 -7.39 10.90 5.64
C PHE A 190 -7.34 10.80 4.11
N TYR A 191 -7.25 9.58 3.57
CA TYR A 191 -7.28 9.35 2.12
C TYR A 191 -8.61 9.79 1.48
N VAL A 192 -9.74 9.42 2.08
CA VAL A 192 -11.08 9.70 1.50
C VAL A 192 -11.51 11.16 1.69
N ILE A 193 -11.00 11.86 2.70
CA ILE A 193 -11.32 13.27 2.96
C ILE A 193 -10.44 14.18 2.08
N LYS A 194 -11.01 14.67 0.97
CA LYS A 194 -10.28 15.54 0.00
C LYS A 194 -10.46 17.05 0.21
N ARG A 195 -11.40 17.45 1.09
CA ARG A 195 -11.74 18.87 1.31
C ARG A 195 -10.73 19.63 2.18
N VAL A 196 -9.91 18.92 2.96
CA VAL A 196 -8.98 19.53 3.92
C VAL A 196 -7.57 19.57 3.33
N PRO A 197 -6.88 20.73 3.34
CA PRO A 197 -5.50 20.82 2.88
C PRO A 197 -4.57 19.84 3.61
N TYR A 198 -3.59 19.30 2.90
CA TYR A 198 -2.54 18.39 3.44
C TYR A 198 -3.02 17.06 4.02
N PHE A 199 -4.32 16.74 4.03
CA PHE A 199 -4.79 15.43 4.51
C PHE A 199 -4.25 14.27 3.66
N HIS A 200 -3.98 14.50 2.39
CA HIS A 200 -3.34 13.49 1.55
C HIS A 200 -1.88 13.23 1.94
N PHE A 201 -1.16 14.28 2.35
CA PHE A 201 0.18 14.14 2.92
C PHE A 201 0.14 13.37 4.25
N VAL A 202 -0.86 13.64 5.11
CA VAL A 202 -1.06 12.86 6.34
C VAL A 202 -1.30 11.38 6.01
N TRP A 203 -2.12 11.09 4.99
CA TRP A 203 -2.28 9.73 4.47
C TRP A 203 -0.93 9.10 4.08
N HIS A 204 -0.05 9.82 3.37
CA HIS A 204 1.29 9.31 3.02
C HIS A 204 2.12 8.92 4.24
N LEU A 205 2.04 9.70 5.32
CA LEU A 205 2.75 9.36 6.56
C LEU A 205 2.20 8.08 7.20
N PHE A 206 0.88 7.86 7.18
CA PHE A 206 0.27 6.61 7.66
C PHE A 206 0.65 5.41 6.77
N VAL A 207 0.71 5.58 5.45
CA VAL A 207 1.16 4.53 4.52
C VAL A 207 2.61 4.17 4.80
N LEU A 208 3.49 5.16 4.96
CA LEU A 208 4.90 4.95 5.27
C LEU A 208 5.09 4.27 6.63
N ALA A 209 4.37 4.70 7.66
CA ALA A 209 4.40 4.07 8.98
C ALA A 209 3.90 2.61 8.91
N GLY A 210 2.79 2.37 8.23
CA GLY A 210 2.22 1.03 8.06
C GLY A 210 3.17 0.07 7.34
N ALA A 211 3.71 0.52 6.21
CA ALA A 211 4.71 -0.21 5.44
C ALA A 211 5.96 -0.50 6.28
N THR A 212 6.44 0.48 7.05
CA THR A 212 7.61 0.32 7.92
C THR A 212 7.36 -0.75 8.98
N CYS A 213 6.24 -0.69 9.70
CA CYS A 213 5.91 -1.68 10.73
C CYS A 213 5.84 -3.10 10.16
N ILE A 214 5.13 -3.30 9.04
CA ILE A 214 4.99 -4.63 8.43
C ILE A 214 6.32 -5.13 7.87
N THR A 215 7.11 -4.23 7.26
CA THR A 215 8.46 -4.53 6.78
C THR A 215 9.38 -4.96 7.92
N LEU A 216 9.37 -4.25 9.05
CA LEU A 216 10.16 -4.64 10.22
C LEU A 216 9.68 -5.97 10.80
N SER A 217 8.37 -6.23 10.82
CA SER A 217 7.85 -7.54 11.24
C SER A 217 8.40 -8.66 10.35
N ALA A 218 8.32 -8.51 9.03
CA ALA A 218 8.80 -9.53 8.09
C ALA A 218 10.33 -9.66 8.15
N LEU A 219 11.05 -8.54 8.07
CA LEU A 219 12.50 -8.49 8.04
C LEU A 219 13.13 -9.01 9.33
N LEU A 220 12.56 -8.75 10.50
CA LEU A 220 13.20 -9.11 11.76
C LEU A 220 12.82 -10.51 12.26
N PHE A 221 11.65 -11.02 11.87
CA PHE A 221 11.06 -12.21 12.50
C PHE A 221 10.59 -13.30 11.54
N VAL A 222 10.50 -13.03 10.23
CA VAL A 222 9.96 -14.01 9.26
C VAL A 222 11.00 -14.46 8.26
N VAL A 223 11.66 -13.51 7.59
CA VAL A 223 12.65 -13.75 6.54
C VAL A 223 14.01 -14.10 7.14
#